data_AF-A0A927NK14-F1
#
_entry.id   AF-A0A927NK14-F1
#
_cell.length_a   1.000
_cell.length_b   1.000
_cell.length_c   1.000
_cell.angle_alpha   90.00
_cell.angle_beta   90.00
_cell.angle_gamma   90.00
#
_symmetry.space_group_name_H-M   'P 1'
#
loop_
_entity.id
_entity.type
_entity.pdbx_description
1 polymer ?
#
loop_
_entity_poly.entity_id
_entity_poly.type
_entity_poly.pdbx_seq_one_letter_code
_entity_poly.pdbx_strand_id
1 'polypeptide(L)'
;MFFELHNEKKIAYKHLTDADLGRSTTSNQTHIGLFGDVFTYLPNSFEIEDCMLIYDNSVEFLSLNFDRILNPDGTYRSPKIRKGEKNIVSVVTFIRDRAKEFDNNLKWYLFWFGLKGGQPVFFLFNENSQTYKEITLLGIELKSGVKNRIEKTTPQFSALLKYLEKLVNDAGVEIAEELEVVAQTTDINPKKYREYDMNKARDVFAKIGKEGEFLVNRYFENLKSKNEIVNYKWVNKDKESGLPYDFYFETKSGEIIYLDVKTTNYKFGQKMIFSSQEINFATSTNSKYCIYRVYNNENGERCMKICTNAQGLFMFIHCKTADYEKMLIDMAKVETVKLAILPTQEDLSFGQQIVL
;
A
#
# COMPACT_ATOMS: atom_id res chain seq x y z
N MET A 1 7.54 -0.70 1.33
CA MET A 1 7.50 -1.89 0.43
C MET A 1 6.43 -2.83 0.96
N PHE A 2 5.26 -2.86 0.34
CA PHE A 2 4.13 -3.69 0.78
C PHE A 2 4.20 -5.11 0.23
N PHE A 3 4.81 -5.27 -0.94
CA PHE A 3 5.11 -6.58 -1.52
C PHE A 3 6.19 -7.33 -0.75
N GLU A 4 5.87 -8.56 -0.32
CA GLU A 4 6.86 -9.57 0.05
C GLU A 4 6.39 -10.91 -0.52
N LEU A 5 7.23 -11.56 -1.33
CA LEU A 5 6.92 -12.89 -1.86
C LEU A 5 6.72 -13.88 -0.71
N HIS A 6 5.69 -14.72 -0.84
CA HIS A 6 5.36 -15.78 0.12
C HIS A 6 6.58 -16.65 0.48
N ASN A 7 6.53 -17.28 1.65
CA ASN A 7 7.64 -18.08 2.19
C ASN A 7 8.01 -19.29 1.31
N GLU A 8 7.09 -19.75 0.45
CA GLU A 8 7.39 -20.77 -0.57
C GLU A 8 8.45 -20.33 -1.58
N LYS A 9 8.64 -19.02 -1.79
CA LYS A 9 9.61 -18.44 -2.74
C LYS A 9 9.53 -19.05 -4.14
N LYS A 10 8.30 -19.27 -4.61
CA LYS A 10 8.00 -19.83 -5.93
C LYS A 10 7.24 -18.83 -6.78
N ILE A 11 7.68 -18.67 -8.02
CA ILE A 11 7.01 -17.92 -9.07
C ILE A 11 6.84 -18.86 -10.24
N ALA A 12 5.62 -19.06 -10.72
CA ALA A 12 5.38 -19.89 -11.89
C ALA A 12 4.85 -19.06 -13.05
N TYR A 13 5.07 -19.58 -14.26
CA TYR A 13 4.65 -18.92 -15.49
C TYR A 13 4.16 -19.92 -16.53
N LYS A 14 3.34 -19.42 -17.44
CA LYS A 14 2.72 -20.20 -18.51
C LYS A 14 2.54 -19.35 -19.77
N HIS A 15 2.88 -19.90 -20.93
CA HIS A 15 2.31 -19.46 -22.21
C HIS A 15 0.85 -19.94 -22.32
N LEU A 16 -0.08 -19.00 -22.38
CA LEU A 16 -1.51 -19.30 -22.45
C LEU A 16 -1.87 -19.86 -23.82
N THR A 17 -2.54 -21.01 -23.81
CA THR A 17 -3.06 -21.66 -25.03
C THR A 17 -4.39 -21.04 -25.46
N ASP A 18 -4.83 -21.30 -26.69
CA ASP A 18 -6.16 -20.88 -27.15
C ASP A 18 -7.29 -21.40 -26.26
N ALA A 19 -7.13 -22.58 -25.64
CA ALA A 19 -8.09 -23.10 -24.68
C ALA A 19 -8.12 -22.28 -23.38
N ASP A 20 -6.95 -21.83 -22.89
CA ASP A 20 -6.86 -20.94 -21.73
C ASP A 20 -7.52 -19.58 -22.03
N LEU A 21 -7.23 -19.02 -23.21
CA LEU A 21 -7.73 -17.73 -23.71
C LEU A 21 -9.20 -17.78 -24.18
N GLY A 22 -9.81 -18.97 -24.24
CA GLY A 22 -11.19 -19.13 -24.70
C GLY A 22 -11.38 -18.88 -26.21
N ARG A 23 -10.31 -19.02 -26.99
CA ARG A 23 -10.27 -18.90 -28.46
C ARG A 23 -10.41 -20.26 -29.16
N SER A 24 -10.20 -21.37 -28.44
CA SER A 24 -10.23 -22.72 -29.00
C SER A 24 -11.63 -23.09 -29.51
N THR A 25 -11.73 -23.52 -30.78
CA THR A 25 -12.97 -24.03 -31.38
C THR A 25 -13.25 -25.49 -31.03
N THR A 26 -12.23 -26.22 -30.59
CA THR A 26 -12.30 -27.66 -30.28
C THR A 26 -12.30 -27.98 -28.78
N SER A 27 -12.14 -26.98 -27.91
CA SER A 27 -11.99 -27.19 -26.46
C SER A 27 -13.02 -26.35 -25.70
N ASN A 28 -13.82 -27.02 -24.87
CA ASN A 28 -14.77 -26.38 -23.97
C ASN A 28 -14.15 -26.03 -22.61
N GLN A 29 -12.82 -25.86 -22.55
CA GLN A 29 -12.12 -25.62 -21.29
C GLN A 29 -12.63 -24.34 -20.61
N THR A 30 -13.11 -24.48 -19.38
CA THR A 30 -13.64 -23.38 -18.54
C THR A 30 -12.66 -22.87 -17.50
N HIS A 31 -11.44 -23.41 -17.49
CA HIS A 31 -10.44 -23.15 -16.47
C HIS A 31 -9.06 -22.87 -17.09
N ILE A 32 -8.12 -22.38 -16.29
CA ILE A 32 -6.69 -22.31 -16.64
C ILE A 32 -5.94 -23.19 -15.65
N GLY A 33 -5.25 -24.21 -16.16
CA GLY A 33 -4.43 -25.10 -15.34
C GLY A 33 -3.12 -24.44 -14.94
N LEU A 34 -2.84 -24.42 -13.63
CA LEU A 34 -1.64 -23.86 -13.01
C LEU A 34 -0.58 -24.94 -12.76
N PHE A 35 0.55 -24.55 -12.19
CA PHE A 35 1.66 -25.45 -11.83
C PHE A 35 1.47 -25.94 -10.38
N GLY A 36 1.74 -27.23 -10.15
CA GLY A 36 1.27 -27.99 -8.98
C GLY A 36 1.74 -27.50 -7.62
N ASP A 37 2.97 -27.00 -7.56
CA ASP A 37 3.74 -26.76 -6.35
C ASP A 37 3.81 -25.28 -5.95
N VAL A 38 2.97 -24.45 -6.58
CA VAL A 38 2.71 -23.06 -6.20
C VAL A 38 1.34 -22.98 -5.52
N PHE A 39 1.17 -22.02 -4.61
CA PHE A 39 -0.05 -21.84 -3.82
C PHE A 39 -0.34 -23.05 -2.92
N THR A 40 0.68 -23.68 -2.35
CA THR A 40 0.47 -24.88 -1.49
C THR A 40 -0.17 -24.53 -0.15
N TYR A 41 -0.04 -23.27 0.28
CA TYR A 41 -0.72 -22.70 1.44
C TYR A 41 -2.23 -22.47 1.26
N LEU A 42 -2.77 -22.55 0.04
CA LEU A 42 -4.18 -22.34 -0.21
C LEU A 42 -4.99 -23.63 -0.03
N PRO A 43 -6.26 -23.55 0.46
CA PRO A 43 -7.14 -24.70 0.53
C PRO A 43 -7.35 -25.38 -0.82
N ASN A 44 -7.74 -26.65 -0.81
CA ASN A 44 -7.97 -27.43 -2.03
C ASN A 44 -9.07 -26.86 -2.92
N SER A 45 -10.04 -26.13 -2.37
CA SER A 45 -11.10 -25.44 -3.07
C SER A 45 -11.45 -24.20 -2.27
N PHE A 46 -11.35 -23.02 -2.87
CA PHE A 46 -11.75 -21.78 -2.22
C PHE A 46 -12.02 -20.67 -3.24
N GLU A 47 -12.85 -19.71 -2.84
CA GLU A 47 -13.06 -18.44 -3.53
C GLU A 47 -12.54 -17.29 -2.66
N ILE A 48 -11.87 -16.33 -3.29
CA ILE A 48 -11.56 -15.03 -2.69
C ILE A 48 -11.94 -13.92 -3.65
N GLU A 49 -12.29 -12.77 -3.12
CA GLU A 49 -12.67 -11.57 -3.89
C GLU A 49 -11.50 -10.58 -4.05
N ASP A 50 -10.37 -10.83 -3.38
CA ASP A 50 -9.24 -9.91 -3.26
C ASP A 50 -7.98 -10.42 -3.97
N CYS A 51 -8.12 -11.19 -5.06
CA CYS A 51 -6.96 -11.64 -5.84
C CYS A 51 -6.40 -10.50 -6.67
N MET A 52 -5.09 -10.31 -6.63
CA MET A 52 -4.42 -9.24 -7.39
C MET A 52 -4.13 -9.72 -8.81
N LEU A 53 -4.62 -9.00 -9.81
CA LEU A 53 -4.23 -9.16 -11.21
C LEU A 53 -3.50 -7.91 -11.69
N ILE A 54 -2.27 -8.09 -12.14
CA ILE A 54 -1.46 -7.05 -12.75
C ILE A 54 -1.62 -7.16 -14.28
N TYR A 55 -1.93 -6.06 -14.93
CA TYR A 55 -1.99 -5.95 -16.39
C TYR A 55 -1.72 -4.50 -16.79
N ASP A 56 -0.86 -4.28 -17.80
CA ASP A 56 -0.59 -2.94 -18.34
C ASP A 56 -0.24 -1.87 -17.27
N ASN A 57 0.64 -2.24 -16.32
CA ASN A 57 1.07 -1.42 -15.18
C ASN A 57 -0.06 -0.98 -14.22
N SER A 58 -1.27 -1.56 -14.34
CA SER A 58 -2.33 -1.41 -13.35
C SER A 58 -2.52 -2.67 -12.52
N VAL A 59 -3.13 -2.50 -11.35
CA VAL A 59 -3.56 -3.59 -10.46
C VAL A 59 -5.08 -3.59 -10.38
N GLU A 60 -5.66 -4.75 -10.63
CA GLU A 60 -7.08 -5.04 -10.49
C GLU A 60 -7.29 -6.05 -9.35
N PHE A 61 -8.31 -5.86 -8.53
CA PHE A 61 -8.74 -6.86 -7.55
C PHE A 61 -9.94 -7.63 -8.10
N LEU A 62 -9.74 -8.92 -8.33
CA LEU A 62 -10.69 -9.78 -9.00
C LEU A 62 -11.03 -11.00 -8.14
N SER A 63 -12.19 -11.59 -8.41
CA SER A 63 -12.53 -12.87 -7.82
C SER A 63 -11.61 -13.98 -8.35
N LEU A 64 -11.06 -14.78 -7.45
CA LEU A 64 -10.30 -15.99 -7.76
C LEU A 64 -11.10 -17.21 -7.36
N ASN A 65 -11.48 -17.97 -8.37
CA ASN A 65 -12.10 -19.28 -8.24
C ASN A 65 -11.02 -20.36 -8.35
N PHE A 66 -10.50 -20.86 -7.23
CA PHE A 66 -9.39 -21.81 -7.21
C PHE A 66 -9.82 -23.21 -6.78
N ASP A 67 -9.38 -24.23 -7.52
CA ASP A 67 -9.39 -25.61 -7.02
C ASP A 67 -8.13 -26.37 -7.37
N ARG A 68 -7.86 -27.42 -6.59
CA ARG A 68 -7.02 -28.53 -6.97
C ARG A 68 -7.86 -29.64 -7.58
N ILE A 69 -7.31 -30.31 -8.59
CA ILE A 69 -8.04 -31.39 -9.24
C ILE A 69 -7.92 -32.64 -8.36
N LEU A 70 -9.06 -33.15 -7.90
CA LEU A 70 -9.15 -34.42 -7.17
C LEU A 70 -8.98 -35.59 -8.15
N ASN A 71 -8.03 -36.47 -7.88
CA ASN A 71 -7.83 -37.72 -8.59
C ASN A 71 -8.79 -38.80 -8.04
N PRO A 72 -9.06 -39.87 -8.81
CA PRO A 72 -9.92 -40.97 -8.36
C PRO A 72 -9.45 -41.66 -7.08
N ASP A 73 -8.15 -41.62 -6.78
CA ASP A 73 -7.53 -42.19 -5.58
C ASP A 73 -7.65 -41.28 -4.32
N GLY A 74 -8.33 -40.14 -4.43
CA GLY A 74 -8.49 -39.18 -3.33
C GLY A 74 -7.34 -38.18 -3.19
N THR A 75 -6.27 -38.31 -3.98
CA THR A 75 -5.16 -37.33 -3.99
C THR A 75 -5.50 -36.09 -4.81
N TYR A 76 -4.85 -34.97 -4.53
CA TYR A 76 -5.02 -33.75 -5.30
C TYR A 76 -3.83 -33.49 -6.22
N ARG A 77 -4.09 -33.17 -7.49
CA ARG A 77 -3.08 -32.76 -8.48
C ARG A 77 -3.10 -31.25 -8.75
N SER A 78 -2.44 -30.85 -9.84
CA SER A 78 -2.22 -29.46 -10.25
C SER A 78 -3.45 -28.55 -10.04
N PRO A 79 -3.25 -27.34 -9.48
CA PRO A 79 -4.33 -26.40 -9.29
C PRO A 79 -4.85 -25.84 -10.61
N LYS A 80 -6.05 -25.29 -10.58
CA LYS A 80 -6.71 -24.60 -11.68
C LYS A 80 -7.47 -23.39 -11.15
N ILE A 81 -7.64 -22.41 -12.02
CA ILE A 81 -8.53 -21.27 -11.79
C ILE A 81 -9.70 -21.32 -12.77
N ARG A 82 -10.90 -20.96 -12.33
CA ARG A 82 -12.14 -21.05 -13.14
C ARG A 82 -12.76 -19.68 -13.36
N LYS A 83 -13.73 -19.61 -14.28
CA LYS A 83 -14.54 -18.40 -14.53
C LYS A 83 -15.38 -17.95 -13.34
N GLY A 84 -15.80 -18.88 -12.47
CA GLY A 84 -16.73 -18.59 -11.38
C GLY A 84 -18.18 -18.46 -11.82
N GLU A 85 -18.98 -17.84 -10.95
CA GLU A 85 -20.40 -17.63 -11.15
C GLU A 85 -20.72 -16.61 -12.25
N LYS A 86 -21.98 -16.61 -12.69
CA LYS A 86 -22.48 -15.66 -13.69
C LYS A 86 -22.53 -14.25 -13.08
N ASN A 87 -22.02 -13.26 -13.80
CA ASN A 87 -21.93 -11.83 -13.41
C ASN A 87 -20.77 -11.45 -12.46
N ILE A 88 -19.82 -12.36 -12.22
CA ILE A 88 -18.58 -12.04 -11.49
C ILE A 88 -17.43 -11.85 -12.47
N VAL A 89 -16.65 -10.77 -12.31
CA VAL A 89 -15.38 -10.62 -13.02
C VAL A 89 -14.30 -11.36 -12.24
N SER A 90 -13.94 -12.54 -12.75
CA SER A 90 -12.83 -13.33 -12.21
C SER A 90 -11.54 -13.12 -12.97
N VAL A 91 -10.44 -13.61 -12.41
CA VAL A 91 -9.13 -13.67 -13.10
C VAL A 91 -9.27 -14.31 -14.49
N VAL A 92 -10.04 -15.40 -14.63
CA VAL A 92 -10.19 -16.09 -15.91
C VAL A 92 -11.03 -15.29 -16.89
N THR A 93 -12.14 -14.68 -16.46
CA THR A 93 -12.97 -13.86 -17.38
C THR A 93 -12.19 -12.64 -17.84
N PHE A 94 -11.47 -11.96 -16.94
CA PHE A 94 -10.63 -10.81 -17.28
C PHE A 94 -9.57 -11.17 -18.33
N ILE A 95 -8.80 -12.25 -18.12
CA ILE A 95 -7.77 -12.70 -19.07
C ILE A 95 -8.39 -12.93 -20.47
N ARG A 96 -9.53 -13.60 -20.52
CA ARG A 96 -10.20 -13.93 -21.79
C ARG A 96 -10.77 -12.69 -22.47
N ASP A 97 -11.34 -11.77 -21.72
CA ASP A 97 -11.93 -10.56 -22.27
C ASP A 97 -10.83 -9.65 -22.83
N ARG A 98 -9.73 -9.45 -22.08
CA ARG A 98 -8.54 -8.74 -22.60
C ARG A 98 -7.99 -9.41 -23.86
N ALA A 99 -7.84 -10.73 -23.88
CA ALA A 99 -7.31 -11.42 -25.04
C ALA A 99 -8.19 -11.27 -26.30
N LYS A 100 -9.51 -11.12 -26.18
CA LYS A 100 -10.41 -10.90 -27.33
C LYS A 100 -10.22 -9.56 -28.01
N GLU A 101 -9.65 -8.58 -27.31
CA GLU A 101 -9.39 -7.24 -27.85
C GLU A 101 -8.20 -7.23 -28.85
N PHE A 102 -7.46 -8.34 -28.96
CA PHE A 102 -6.24 -8.46 -29.77
C PHE A 102 -6.32 -9.61 -30.77
N ASP A 103 -5.39 -9.61 -31.74
CA ASP A 103 -5.23 -10.68 -32.72
C ASP A 103 -5.11 -12.06 -32.05
N ASN A 104 -5.72 -13.08 -32.68
CA ASN A 104 -5.72 -14.45 -32.16
C ASN A 104 -4.32 -15.09 -32.16
N ASN A 105 -3.42 -14.63 -33.02
CA ASN A 105 -2.04 -15.11 -33.11
C ASN A 105 -1.13 -14.48 -32.05
N LEU A 106 -1.58 -13.41 -31.38
CA LEU A 106 -0.81 -12.76 -30.33
C LEU A 106 -0.65 -13.71 -29.14
N LYS A 107 0.61 -13.98 -28.76
CA LYS A 107 0.92 -14.84 -27.62
C LYS A 107 0.78 -14.11 -26.30
N TRP A 108 0.18 -14.81 -25.34
CA TRP A 108 -0.07 -14.32 -23.99
C TRP A 108 0.67 -15.17 -22.96
N TYR A 109 1.11 -14.52 -21.90
CA TYR A 109 1.85 -15.12 -20.80
C TYR A 109 1.22 -14.73 -19.48
N LEU A 110 1.20 -15.69 -18.57
CA LEU A 110 0.67 -15.51 -17.21
C LEU A 110 1.73 -15.94 -16.22
N PHE A 111 2.10 -15.03 -15.32
CA PHE A 111 2.89 -15.33 -14.13
C PHE A 111 1.94 -15.41 -12.92
N TRP A 112 2.27 -16.23 -11.93
CA TRP A 112 1.55 -16.26 -10.67
C TRP A 112 2.44 -16.66 -9.50
N PHE A 113 2.13 -16.10 -8.34
CA PHE A 113 2.84 -16.31 -7.08
C PHE A 113 1.99 -15.79 -5.91
N GLY A 114 2.36 -16.17 -4.69
CA GLY A 114 1.69 -15.68 -3.47
C GLY A 114 2.48 -14.57 -2.79
N LEU A 115 1.79 -13.65 -2.12
CA LEU A 115 2.38 -12.72 -1.15
C LEU A 115 2.44 -13.35 0.24
N LYS A 116 3.25 -12.78 1.12
CA LYS A 116 3.43 -13.23 2.50
C LYS A 116 2.14 -13.16 3.33
N GLY A 117 1.22 -12.25 3.00
CA GLY A 117 -0.15 -12.22 3.55
C GLY A 117 -1.10 -13.29 3.00
N GLY A 118 -0.60 -14.21 2.16
CA GLY A 118 -1.40 -15.26 1.52
C GLY A 118 -2.19 -14.78 0.29
N GLN A 119 -2.13 -13.51 -0.07
CA GLN A 119 -2.81 -13.01 -1.26
C GLN A 119 -2.21 -13.62 -2.55
N PRO A 120 -3.01 -14.26 -3.40
CA PRO A 120 -2.57 -14.70 -4.72
C PRO A 120 -2.42 -13.51 -5.67
N VAL A 121 -1.37 -13.57 -6.49
CA VAL A 121 -1.09 -12.57 -7.53
C VAL A 121 -0.98 -13.28 -8.86
N PHE A 122 -1.61 -12.69 -9.88
CA PHE A 122 -1.47 -13.05 -11.27
C PHE A 122 -0.94 -11.85 -12.05
N PHE A 123 -0.03 -12.09 -13.00
CA PHE A 123 0.53 -11.05 -13.83
C PHE A 123 0.41 -11.45 -15.30
N LEU A 124 -0.43 -10.72 -16.02
CA LEU A 124 -0.78 -10.98 -17.41
C LEU A 124 -0.05 -10.00 -18.33
N PHE A 125 0.54 -10.51 -19.41
CA PHE A 125 1.13 -9.69 -20.47
C PHE A 125 1.20 -10.47 -21.79
N ASN A 126 1.40 -9.76 -22.90
CA ASN A 126 1.52 -10.35 -24.23
C ASN A 126 2.91 -10.10 -24.84
N GLU A 127 3.25 -10.81 -25.91
CA GLU A 127 4.58 -10.76 -26.54
C GLU A 127 4.98 -9.37 -27.11
N ASN A 128 4.03 -8.48 -27.34
CA ASN A 128 4.30 -7.12 -27.83
C ASN A 128 4.56 -6.12 -26.69
N SER A 129 4.30 -6.51 -25.43
CA SER A 129 4.43 -5.61 -24.28
C SER A 129 5.89 -5.30 -23.93
N GLN A 130 6.12 -4.14 -23.30
CA GLN A 130 7.40 -3.80 -22.71
C GLN A 130 7.81 -4.82 -21.63
N THR A 131 6.84 -5.29 -20.84
CA THR A 131 6.99 -6.37 -19.87
C THR A 131 7.63 -7.63 -20.45
N TYR A 132 7.20 -8.05 -21.64
CA TYR A 132 7.78 -9.22 -22.31
C TYR A 132 9.26 -9.03 -22.61
N LYS A 133 9.65 -7.85 -23.12
CA LYS A 133 11.04 -7.51 -23.40
C LYS A 133 11.87 -7.50 -22.12
N GLU A 134 11.36 -6.92 -21.04
CA GLU A 134 12.08 -6.84 -19.76
C GLU A 134 12.27 -8.22 -19.13
N ILE A 135 11.23 -9.06 -19.10
CA ILE A 135 11.33 -10.43 -18.58
C ILE A 135 12.31 -11.28 -19.40
N THR A 136 12.32 -11.15 -20.73
CA THR A 136 13.27 -11.88 -21.57
C THR A 136 14.70 -11.38 -21.42
N LEU A 137 14.91 -10.08 -21.22
CA LEU A 137 16.22 -9.49 -20.89
C LEU A 137 16.78 -9.99 -19.54
N LEU A 138 15.91 -10.34 -18.59
CA LEU A 138 16.32 -11.01 -17.35
C LEU A 138 16.79 -12.46 -17.57
N GLY A 139 16.71 -12.98 -18.80
CA GLY A 139 17.11 -14.34 -19.15
C GLY A 139 16.03 -15.40 -18.89
N ILE A 140 14.76 -14.99 -18.80
CA ILE A 140 13.64 -15.93 -18.64
C ILE A 140 13.12 -16.34 -20.02
N GLU A 141 13.22 -17.64 -20.31
CA GLU A 141 12.83 -18.19 -21.61
C GLU A 141 11.31 -18.43 -21.70
N LEU A 142 10.60 -17.50 -22.34
CA LEU A 142 9.16 -17.56 -22.58
C LEU A 142 8.81 -18.33 -23.86
N LYS A 143 9.01 -19.65 -23.84
CA LYS A 143 8.74 -20.55 -24.97
C LYS A 143 7.24 -20.85 -25.16
N SER A 144 6.82 -21.01 -26.42
CA SER A 144 5.44 -21.38 -26.74
C SER A 144 5.09 -22.76 -26.18
N GLY A 145 3.89 -22.89 -25.62
CA GLY A 145 3.39 -24.12 -24.99
C GLY A 145 4.07 -24.48 -23.65
N VAL A 146 5.01 -23.68 -23.16
CA VAL A 146 5.74 -23.98 -21.92
C VAL A 146 4.99 -23.45 -20.70
N LYS A 147 4.95 -24.30 -19.67
CA LYS A 147 4.52 -23.99 -18.31
C LYS A 147 5.65 -24.40 -17.36
N ASN A 148 6.21 -23.47 -16.60
CA ASN A 148 7.38 -23.72 -15.77
C ASN A 148 7.37 -22.89 -14.48
N ARG A 149 8.39 -23.04 -13.64
CA ARG A 149 8.59 -22.29 -12.39
C ARG A 149 10.02 -21.79 -12.25
N ILE A 150 10.15 -20.73 -11.47
CA ILE A 150 11.40 -20.09 -11.10
C ILE A 150 11.50 -20.20 -9.58
N GLU A 151 12.55 -20.89 -9.13
CA GLU A 151 12.83 -21.16 -7.72
C GLU A 151 14.00 -20.31 -7.25
N LYS A 152 14.18 -20.20 -5.92
CA LYS A 152 15.28 -19.43 -5.31
C LYS A 152 16.68 -19.83 -5.83
N THR A 153 16.85 -21.08 -6.24
CA THR A 153 18.10 -21.63 -6.79
C THR A 153 18.37 -21.19 -8.24
N THR A 154 17.37 -20.64 -8.93
CA THR A 154 17.49 -20.19 -10.33
C THR A 154 18.28 -18.88 -10.37
N PRO A 155 19.33 -18.73 -11.21
CA PRO A 155 20.14 -17.52 -11.27
C PRO A 155 19.34 -16.23 -11.48
N GLN A 156 18.27 -16.31 -12.27
CA GLN A 156 17.39 -15.19 -12.61
C GLN A 156 16.43 -14.81 -11.47
N PHE A 157 16.30 -15.62 -10.42
CA PHE A 157 15.26 -15.45 -9.40
C PHE A 157 15.33 -14.10 -8.69
N SER A 158 16.53 -13.68 -8.25
CA SER A 158 16.66 -12.41 -7.53
C SER A 158 16.35 -11.20 -8.41
N ALA A 159 16.74 -11.24 -9.68
CA ALA A 159 16.49 -10.16 -10.61
C ALA A 159 14.99 -10.08 -10.97
N LEU A 160 14.35 -11.22 -11.22
CA LEU A 160 12.90 -11.30 -11.41
C LEU A 160 12.12 -10.84 -10.18
N LEU A 161 12.54 -11.26 -8.99
CA LEU A 161 11.87 -10.86 -7.76
C LEU A 161 11.88 -9.34 -7.59
N LYS A 162 13.04 -8.69 -7.80
CA LYS A 162 13.15 -7.22 -7.76
C LYS A 162 12.27 -6.55 -8.81
N TYR A 163 12.19 -7.13 -10.00
CA TYR A 163 11.35 -6.62 -11.08
C TYR A 163 9.85 -6.70 -10.72
N LEU A 164 9.38 -7.85 -10.23
CA LEU A 164 7.99 -8.04 -9.79
C LEU A 164 7.66 -7.18 -8.57
N GLU A 165 8.60 -7.04 -7.63
CA GLU A 165 8.50 -6.11 -6.49
C GLU A 165 8.27 -4.69 -6.99
N LYS A 166 9.10 -4.21 -7.92
CA LYS A 166 8.95 -2.88 -8.50
C LYS A 166 7.56 -2.71 -9.14
N LEU A 167 7.16 -3.64 -10.01
CA LEU A 167 5.87 -3.58 -10.70
C LEU A 167 4.67 -3.53 -9.74
N VAL A 168 4.63 -4.40 -8.73
CA VAL A 168 3.52 -4.39 -7.78
C VAL A 168 3.52 -3.13 -6.94
N ASN A 169 4.69 -2.63 -6.54
CA ASN A 169 4.75 -1.38 -5.79
C ASN A 169 4.30 -0.19 -6.64
N ASP A 170 4.71 -0.12 -7.91
CA ASP A 170 4.34 0.97 -8.83
C ASP A 170 2.84 0.94 -9.17
N ALA A 171 2.31 -0.25 -9.48
CA ALA A 171 0.89 -0.42 -9.77
C ALA A 171 0.00 -0.35 -8.51
N GLY A 172 0.60 -0.52 -7.33
CA GLY A 172 -0.09 -0.57 -6.03
C GLY A 172 0.05 0.70 -5.19
N VAL A 173 0.57 1.81 -5.73
CA VAL A 173 0.81 3.05 -4.97
C VAL A 173 -0.47 3.56 -4.31
N GLU A 174 -1.60 3.60 -5.03
CA GLU A 174 -2.87 4.10 -4.50
C GLU A 174 -3.36 3.26 -3.31
N ILE A 175 -3.22 1.93 -3.40
CA ILE A 175 -3.57 1.01 -2.31
C ILE A 175 -2.65 1.25 -1.11
N ALA A 176 -1.36 1.48 -1.36
CA ALA A 176 -0.38 1.76 -0.32
C ALA A 176 -0.60 3.12 0.36
N GLU A 177 -1.05 4.13 -0.39
CA GLU A 177 -1.53 5.42 0.13
C GLU A 177 -2.80 5.24 0.97
N GLU A 178 -3.76 4.42 0.52
CA GLU A 178 -4.99 4.16 1.28
C GLU A 178 -4.70 3.39 2.58
N LEU A 179 -3.83 2.36 2.52
CA LEU A 179 -3.38 1.60 3.68
C LEU A 179 -2.68 2.48 4.73
N GLU A 180 -2.02 3.58 4.33
CA GLU A 180 -1.46 4.56 5.28
C GLU A 180 -2.52 5.21 6.14
N VAL A 181 -3.59 5.66 5.51
CA VAL A 181 -4.69 6.32 6.20
C VAL A 181 -5.40 5.29 7.08
N VAL A 182 -5.75 4.14 6.51
CA VAL A 182 -6.53 3.09 7.17
C VAL A 182 -5.76 2.43 8.32
N ALA A 183 -4.44 2.26 8.22
CA ALA A 183 -3.63 1.70 9.30
C ALA A 183 -3.54 2.62 10.53
N GLN A 184 -3.71 3.92 10.32
CA GLN A 184 -3.65 4.93 11.36
C GLN A 184 -5.04 5.28 11.92
N THR A 185 -6.11 5.07 11.15
CA THR A 185 -7.50 5.12 11.64
C THR A 185 -7.93 3.75 12.18
N THR A 186 -8.95 3.71 13.02
CA THR A 186 -9.47 2.44 13.59
C THR A 186 -10.43 1.72 12.64
N ASP A 187 -10.63 2.22 11.41
CA ASP A 187 -11.56 1.66 10.44
C ASP A 187 -10.93 0.49 9.69
N ILE A 188 -10.74 -0.62 10.40
CA ILE A 188 -10.36 -1.87 9.77
C ILE A 188 -11.61 -2.42 9.09
N ASN A 189 -11.70 -2.29 7.77
CA ASN A 189 -12.64 -3.09 6.99
C ASN A 189 -11.95 -4.43 6.64
N PRO A 190 -12.18 -5.52 7.41
CA PRO A 190 -11.51 -6.80 7.19
C PRO A 190 -11.90 -7.45 5.85
N LYS A 191 -12.97 -6.97 5.19
CA LYS A 191 -13.33 -7.42 3.84
C LYS A 191 -12.44 -6.80 2.76
N LYS A 192 -11.80 -5.66 3.04
CA LYS A 192 -11.01 -4.92 2.05
C LYS A 192 -9.50 -5.18 2.17
N TYR A 193 -8.99 -5.36 3.39
CA TYR A 193 -7.56 -5.54 3.64
C TYR A 193 -7.26 -6.74 4.53
N ARG A 194 -6.22 -7.50 4.18
CA ARG A 194 -5.76 -8.63 4.98
C ARG A 194 -5.03 -8.14 6.23
N GLU A 195 -5.16 -8.88 7.32
CA GLU A 195 -4.55 -8.55 8.61
C GLU A 195 -3.03 -8.38 8.51
N TYR A 196 -2.35 -9.24 7.73
CA TYR A 196 -0.92 -9.16 7.49
C TYR A 196 -0.51 -7.81 6.89
N ASP A 197 -1.24 -7.35 5.87
CA ASP A 197 -0.95 -6.09 5.17
C ASP A 197 -1.20 -4.89 6.09
N MET A 198 -2.24 -4.96 6.93
CA MET A 198 -2.54 -3.95 7.95
C MET A 198 -1.47 -3.86 9.04
N ASN A 199 -1.00 -4.98 9.56
CA ASN A 199 0.05 -4.98 10.58
C ASN A 199 1.37 -4.47 10.00
N LYS A 200 1.71 -4.90 8.78
CA LYS A 200 2.88 -4.41 8.07
C LYS A 200 2.79 -2.91 7.76
N ALA A 201 1.61 -2.42 7.37
CA ALA A 201 1.33 -1.01 7.19
C ALA A 201 1.65 -0.23 8.47
N ARG A 202 1.09 -0.63 9.61
CA ARG A 202 1.36 0.00 10.90
C ARG A 202 2.85 0.06 11.22
N ASP A 203 3.57 -1.06 11.04
CA ASP A 203 5.01 -1.13 11.29
C ASP A 203 5.82 -0.20 10.39
N VAL A 204 5.45 -0.14 9.10
CA VAL A 204 6.11 0.72 8.11
C VAL A 204 5.86 2.19 8.44
N PHE A 205 4.62 2.57 8.75
CA PHE A 205 4.27 3.96 9.04
C PHE A 205 4.82 4.44 10.38
N ALA A 206 4.86 3.59 11.40
CA ALA A 206 5.54 3.91 12.65
C ALA A 206 7.03 4.22 12.43
N LYS A 207 7.72 3.44 11.57
CA LYS A 207 9.12 3.69 11.22
C LYS A 207 9.29 4.99 10.44
N ILE A 208 8.42 5.26 9.47
CA ILE A 208 8.47 6.49 8.67
C ILE A 208 8.18 7.73 9.53
N GLY A 209 7.19 7.65 10.44
CA GLY A 209 6.91 8.71 11.41
C GLY A 209 8.17 9.06 12.21
N LYS A 210 8.83 8.04 12.76
CA LYS A 210 10.07 8.21 13.53
C LYS A 210 11.23 8.77 12.70
N GLU A 211 11.36 8.35 11.45
CA GLU A 211 12.34 8.89 10.50
C GLU A 211 12.10 10.39 10.26
N GLY A 212 10.84 10.80 10.08
CA GLY A 212 10.49 12.21 9.90
C GLY A 212 10.77 13.06 11.13
N GLU A 213 10.45 12.58 12.33
CA GLU A 213 10.84 13.25 13.58
C GLU A 213 12.36 13.42 13.67
N PHE A 214 13.13 12.40 13.29
CA PHE A 214 14.59 12.49 13.27
C PHE A 214 15.11 13.55 12.29
N LEU A 215 14.51 13.65 11.10
CA LEU A 215 14.85 14.70 10.13
C LEU A 215 14.52 16.10 10.66
N VAL A 216 13.36 16.26 11.31
CA VAL A 216 12.97 17.51 11.96
C VAL A 216 13.91 17.86 13.12
N ASN A 217 14.38 16.87 13.89
CA ASN A 217 15.39 17.09 14.91
C ASN A 217 16.71 17.62 14.31
N ARG A 218 17.19 17.05 13.19
CA ARG A 218 18.38 17.56 12.48
C ARG A 218 18.19 18.98 11.97
N TYR A 219 17.00 19.30 11.47
CA TYR A 219 16.62 20.65 11.08
C TYR A 219 16.69 21.61 12.29
N PHE A 220 16.17 21.22 13.45
CA PHE A 220 16.25 22.02 14.67
C PHE A 220 17.68 22.21 15.21
N GLU A 221 18.53 21.18 15.15
CA GLU A 221 19.96 21.33 15.45
C GLU A 221 20.62 22.38 14.54
N ASN A 222 20.27 22.38 13.26
CA ASN A 222 20.76 23.39 12.31
C ASN A 222 20.29 24.79 12.69
N LEU A 223 18.99 24.98 12.95
CA LEU A 223 18.43 26.27 13.38
C LEU A 223 19.08 26.78 14.67
N LYS A 224 19.30 25.89 15.64
CA LYS A 224 19.98 26.22 16.89
C LYS A 224 21.43 26.64 16.66
N SER A 225 22.17 25.89 15.83
CA SER A 225 23.57 26.22 15.50
C SER A 225 23.72 27.58 14.80
N LYS A 226 22.70 28.01 14.06
CA LYS A 226 22.62 29.32 13.40
C LYS A 226 22.06 30.42 14.29
N ASN A 227 21.74 30.12 15.55
CA ASN A 227 21.05 31.02 16.46
C ASN A 227 19.74 31.57 15.88
N GLU A 228 18.98 30.78 15.11
CA GLU A 228 17.65 31.15 14.61
C GLU A 228 16.56 30.91 15.67
N ILE A 229 16.77 29.93 16.54
CA ILE A 229 15.95 29.62 17.72
C ILE A 229 16.83 29.59 18.97
N VAL A 230 16.22 29.74 20.15
CA VAL A 230 16.94 29.73 21.43
C VAL A 230 17.23 28.28 21.86
N ASN A 231 16.17 27.46 21.93
CA ASN A 231 16.28 26.06 22.30
C ASN A 231 15.09 25.26 21.76
N TYR A 232 15.18 23.94 21.79
CA TYR A 232 14.07 23.05 21.42
C TYR A 232 14.15 21.73 22.19
N LYS A 233 13.04 20.99 22.22
CA LYS A 233 12.96 19.66 22.81
C LYS A 233 12.11 18.74 21.96
N TRP A 234 12.66 17.56 21.66
CA TRP A 234 11.93 16.41 21.12
C TRP A 234 11.39 15.57 22.28
N VAL A 235 10.08 15.54 22.48
CA VAL A 235 9.48 14.84 23.63
C VAL A 235 9.30 13.34 23.38
N ASN A 236 9.16 12.93 22.12
CA ASN A 236 8.96 11.55 21.69
C ASN A 236 10.27 10.80 21.35
N LYS A 237 11.45 11.37 21.69
CA LYS A 237 12.77 10.84 21.28
C LYS A 237 12.97 9.36 21.61
N ASP A 238 12.81 8.98 22.87
CA ASP A 238 13.13 7.63 23.33
C ASP A 238 11.89 6.72 23.35
N LYS A 239 10.72 7.28 23.63
CA LYS A 239 9.42 6.60 23.64
C LYS A 239 8.30 7.60 23.44
N GLU A 240 7.13 7.11 23.07
CA GLU A 240 5.91 7.91 22.99
C GLU A 240 5.63 8.56 24.36
N SER A 241 5.55 9.89 24.38
CA SER A 241 5.35 10.67 25.60
C SER A 241 3.89 10.74 26.02
N GLY A 242 2.97 10.49 25.07
CA GLY A 242 1.53 10.71 25.25
C GLY A 242 1.14 12.19 25.26
N LEU A 243 2.09 13.09 24.97
CA LEU A 243 1.80 14.51 24.77
C LEU A 243 1.18 14.73 23.38
N PRO A 244 0.29 15.71 23.22
CA PRO A 244 -0.40 16.00 21.96
C PRO A 244 0.46 16.77 20.94
N TYR A 245 1.78 16.60 21.00
CA TYR A 245 2.79 17.24 20.16
C TYR A 245 4.12 16.47 20.26
N ASP A 246 4.93 16.54 19.21
CA ASP A 246 6.23 15.85 19.12
C ASP A 246 7.40 16.71 19.61
N PHE A 247 7.32 18.02 19.38
CA PHE A 247 8.35 18.98 19.75
C PHE A 247 7.76 20.26 20.33
N TYR A 248 8.59 20.99 21.07
CA TYR A 248 8.43 22.43 21.24
C TYR A 248 9.78 23.14 21.07
N PHE A 249 9.73 24.40 20.68
CA PHE A 249 10.90 25.27 20.60
C PHE A 249 10.61 26.67 21.14
N GLU A 250 11.68 27.35 21.54
CA GLU A 250 11.64 28.71 22.07
C GLU A 250 12.11 29.69 20.99
N THR A 251 11.27 30.67 20.68
CA THR A 251 11.59 31.78 19.78
C THR A 251 12.53 32.77 20.47
N LYS A 252 13.15 33.67 19.70
CA LYS A 252 13.96 34.77 20.26
C LYS A 252 13.16 35.73 21.14
N SER A 253 11.84 35.79 20.99
CA SER A 253 10.95 36.58 21.85
C SER A 253 10.61 35.87 23.18
N GLY A 254 11.12 34.65 23.40
CA GLY A 254 10.81 33.84 24.59
C GLY A 254 9.47 33.11 24.50
N GLU A 255 8.85 33.07 23.33
CA GLU A 255 7.60 32.33 23.14
C GLU A 255 7.88 30.85 22.88
N ILE A 256 7.08 29.99 23.50
CA ILE A 256 7.11 28.55 23.24
C ILE A 256 6.11 28.23 22.14
N ILE A 257 6.60 27.57 21.08
CA ILE A 257 5.82 27.06 19.97
C ILE A 257 5.87 25.54 20.01
N TYR A 258 4.69 24.91 19.95
CA TYR A 258 4.52 23.47 19.88
C TYR A 258 4.37 23.04 18.43
N LEU A 259 4.74 21.80 18.11
CA LEU A 259 4.50 21.25 16.79
C LEU A 259 4.39 19.74 16.78
N ASP A 260 3.79 19.27 15.70
CA ASP A 260 3.61 17.86 15.40
C ASP A 260 4.11 17.55 13.99
N VAL A 261 4.80 16.42 13.85
CA VAL A 261 5.47 15.99 12.64
C VAL A 261 4.61 14.95 11.93
N LYS A 262 4.00 15.35 10.81
CA LYS A 262 3.20 14.45 9.98
C LYS A 262 4.01 13.97 8.80
N THR A 263 4.51 12.74 8.84
CA THR A 263 5.38 12.20 7.79
C THR A 263 4.64 11.28 6.83
N THR A 264 5.04 11.27 5.56
CA THR A 264 4.61 10.29 4.57
C THR A 264 5.75 9.97 3.60
N ASN A 265 5.70 8.81 2.93
CA ASN A 265 6.60 8.49 1.81
C ASN A 265 6.06 8.93 0.46
N TYR A 266 4.84 9.46 0.43
CA TYR A 266 4.16 9.84 -0.79
C TYR A 266 4.19 11.37 -0.98
N LYS A 267 3.40 11.84 -1.93
CA LYS A 267 3.26 13.26 -2.26
C LYS A 267 2.72 14.07 -1.09
N PHE A 268 3.00 15.38 -1.11
CA PHE A 268 2.51 16.34 -0.11
C PHE A 268 1.00 16.20 0.16
N GLY A 269 0.19 16.03 -0.88
CA GLY A 269 -1.28 15.96 -0.80
C GLY A 269 -1.85 14.75 -0.05
N GLN A 270 -1.02 13.81 0.37
CA GLN A 270 -1.48 12.67 1.16
C GLN A 270 -2.07 13.14 2.50
N LYS A 271 -3.18 12.52 2.93
CA LYS A 271 -3.89 12.92 4.16
C LYS A 271 -2.99 12.80 5.38
N MET A 272 -3.19 13.72 6.32
CA MET A 272 -2.53 13.75 7.63
C MET A 272 -3.53 13.28 8.68
N ILE A 273 -3.10 12.40 9.58
CA ILE A 273 -3.97 11.89 10.64
C ILE A 273 -3.75 12.70 11.91
N PHE A 274 -4.82 13.25 12.47
CA PHE A 274 -4.81 13.96 13.74
C PHE A 274 -5.73 13.29 14.75
N SER A 275 -5.28 13.23 16.01
CA SER A 275 -6.14 12.83 17.13
C SER A 275 -6.97 14.01 17.66
N SER A 276 -8.11 13.74 18.30
CA SER A 276 -8.90 14.79 18.96
C SER A 276 -8.10 15.47 20.07
N GLN A 277 -7.18 14.77 20.71
CA GLN A 277 -6.24 15.32 21.68
C GLN A 277 -5.28 16.36 21.06
N GLU A 278 -4.66 16.05 19.91
CA GLU A 278 -3.82 17.00 19.16
C GLU A 278 -4.60 18.25 18.76
N ILE A 279 -5.80 18.06 18.19
CA ILE A 279 -6.65 19.16 17.73
C ILE A 279 -7.06 20.05 18.92
N ASN A 280 -7.55 19.45 20.01
CA ASN A 280 -7.92 20.18 21.22
C ASN A 280 -6.72 20.98 21.76
N PHE A 281 -5.55 20.33 21.90
CA PHE A 281 -4.36 21.01 22.38
C PHE A 281 -3.98 22.19 21.49
N ALA A 282 -3.90 21.99 20.17
CA ALA A 282 -3.60 23.05 19.23
C ALA A 282 -4.57 24.24 19.36
N THR A 283 -5.88 24.00 19.50
CA THR A 283 -6.86 25.08 19.72
C THR A 283 -6.64 25.86 21.03
N SER A 284 -6.14 25.20 22.08
CA SER A 284 -5.88 25.81 23.39
C SER A 284 -4.62 26.69 23.43
N THR A 285 -3.72 26.56 22.45
CA THR A 285 -2.41 27.25 22.44
C THR A 285 -2.42 28.63 21.78
N ASN A 286 -3.58 29.13 21.34
CA ASN A 286 -3.75 30.45 20.74
C ASN A 286 -2.76 30.72 19.58
N SER A 287 -2.78 29.86 18.55
CA SER A 287 -1.90 29.92 17.37
C SER A 287 -0.41 29.62 17.62
N LYS A 288 -0.05 29.02 18.78
CA LYS A 288 1.32 28.58 19.09
C LYS A 288 1.56 27.10 18.77
N TYR A 289 0.88 26.60 17.74
CA TYR A 289 0.97 25.22 17.28
C TYR A 289 1.23 25.19 15.78
N CYS A 290 2.21 24.39 15.36
CA CYS A 290 2.59 24.24 13.96
C CYS A 290 2.49 22.77 13.51
N ILE A 291 2.25 22.56 12.22
CA ILE A 291 2.29 21.22 11.61
C ILE A 291 3.50 21.16 10.69
N TYR A 292 4.40 20.21 10.93
CA TYR A 292 5.58 19.99 10.11
C TYR A 292 5.30 18.78 9.21
N ARG A 293 4.92 19.03 7.95
CA ARG A 293 4.59 17.98 6.98
C ARG A 293 5.85 17.55 6.25
N VAL A 294 6.34 16.36 6.53
CA VAL A 294 7.48 15.74 5.85
C VAL A 294 6.98 14.77 4.78
N TYR A 295 7.50 14.86 3.56
CA TYR A 295 7.04 14.10 2.39
C TYR A 295 8.17 13.90 1.36
N ASN A 296 7.92 13.10 0.32
CA ASN A 296 8.84 12.99 -0.81
C ASN A 296 8.34 13.86 -1.97
N ASN A 297 9.23 14.66 -2.55
CA ASN A 297 8.91 15.40 -3.77
C ASN A 297 8.91 14.48 -5.01
N GLU A 298 8.62 15.02 -6.18
CA GLU A 298 8.58 14.27 -7.45
C GLU A 298 9.93 13.64 -7.83
N ASN A 299 11.05 14.19 -7.32
CA ASN A 299 12.39 13.65 -7.51
C ASN A 299 12.75 12.57 -6.47
N GLY A 300 11.86 12.26 -5.53
CA GLY A 300 12.12 11.33 -4.43
C GLY A 300 12.94 11.90 -3.28
N GLU A 301 13.16 13.22 -3.24
CA GLU A 301 13.90 13.89 -2.16
C GLU A 301 12.98 14.15 -0.97
N ARG A 302 13.53 13.98 0.25
CA ARG A 302 12.84 14.32 1.50
C ARG A 302 12.69 15.83 1.63
N CYS A 303 11.44 16.27 1.72
CA CYS A 303 11.05 17.66 1.82
C CYS A 303 10.14 17.90 3.02
N MET A 304 10.07 19.16 3.45
CA MET A 304 9.22 19.63 4.52
C MET A 304 8.46 20.89 4.11
N LYS A 305 7.20 20.99 4.55
CA LYS A 305 6.46 22.25 4.60
C LYS A 305 5.94 22.49 6.01
N ILE A 306 5.96 23.74 6.43
CA ILE A 306 5.51 24.14 7.77
C ILE A 306 4.17 24.86 7.64
N CYS A 307 3.16 24.39 8.36
CA CYS A 307 1.91 25.12 8.57
C CYS A 307 1.97 25.87 9.88
N THR A 308 1.87 27.20 9.82
CA THR A 308 1.90 28.09 11.00
C THR A 308 0.52 28.55 11.44
N ASN A 309 -0.52 28.24 10.66
CA ASN A 309 -1.90 28.55 11.02
C ASN A 309 -2.83 27.38 10.66
N ALA A 310 -3.24 26.65 11.69
CA ALA A 310 -4.28 25.62 11.63
C ALA A 310 -5.47 25.94 12.55
N GLN A 311 -5.45 27.09 13.23
CA GLN A 311 -6.35 27.42 14.33
C GLN A 311 -7.82 27.41 13.89
N GLY A 312 -8.13 28.04 12.75
CA GLY A 312 -9.50 28.13 12.23
C GLY A 312 -10.11 26.75 11.98
N LEU A 313 -9.41 25.91 11.22
CA LEU A 313 -9.84 24.54 10.93
C LEU A 313 -9.99 23.71 12.20
N PHE A 314 -8.98 23.74 13.08
CA PHE A 314 -8.97 22.94 14.28
C PHE A 314 -10.04 23.38 15.28
N MET A 315 -10.32 24.67 15.41
CA MET A 315 -11.45 25.16 16.21
C MET A 315 -12.77 24.64 15.67
N PHE A 316 -12.99 24.73 14.35
CA PHE A 316 -14.20 24.23 13.72
C PHE A 316 -14.40 22.73 13.98
N ILE A 317 -13.35 21.92 13.77
CA ILE A 317 -13.39 20.48 14.01
C ILE A 317 -13.61 20.19 15.50
N HIS A 318 -12.86 20.86 16.39
CA HIS A 318 -12.94 20.64 17.83
C HIS A 318 -14.35 20.86 18.37
N CYS A 319 -15.04 21.93 17.94
CA CYS A 319 -16.42 22.16 18.33
C CYS A 319 -17.34 20.98 17.98
N LYS A 320 -17.17 20.39 16.79
CA LYS A 320 -17.97 19.22 16.36
C LYS A 320 -17.65 17.96 17.15
N THR A 321 -16.37 17.70 17.42
CA THR A 321 -15.96 16.51 18.18
C THR A 321 -16.33 16.63 19.66
N ALA A 322 -16.21 17.82 20.25
CA ALA A 322 -16.57 18.05 21.65
C ALA A 322 -18.07 17.87 21.91
N ASP A 323 -18.93 18.34 20.99
CA ASP A 323 -20.38 18.12 21.07
C ASP A 323 -20.71 16.62 21.05
N TYR A 324 -20.06 15.85 20.17
CA TYR A 324 -20.22 14.41 20.09
C TYR A 324 -19.77 13.69 21.38
N GLU A 325 -18.59 14.04 21.91
CA GLU A 325 -18.07 13.47 23.16
C GLU A 325 -19.01 13.77 24.34
N LYS A 326 -19.55 14.99 24.42
CA LYS A 326 -20.51 15.40 25.45
C LYS A 326 -21.82 14.61 25.38
N MET A 327 -22.31 14.32 24.17
CA MET A 327 -23.53 13.51 23.99
C MET A 327 -23.37 12.06 24.46
N LEU A 328 -22.14 11.55 24.54
CA LEU A 328 -21.86 10.16 24.90
C LEU A 328 -21.38 9.99 26.35
N ILE A 329 -21.06 11.07 27.07
CA ILE A 329 -20.31 11.01 28.34
C ILE A 329 -20.95 10.12 29.41
N ASP A 330 -22.28 10.02 29.45
CA ASP A 330 -23.03 9.20 30.41
C ASP A 330 -23.23 7.74 29.93
N MET A 331 -22.98 7.46 28.65
CA MET A 331 -23.25 6.16 28.01
C MET A 331 -21.98 5.40 27.65
N ALA A 332 -20.89 6.10 27.32
CA ALA A 332 -19.65 5.52 26.86
C ALA A 332 -18.47 6.46 27.11
N LYS A 333 -17.29 5.86 27.30
CA LYS A 333 -16.03 6.58 27.28
C LYS A 333 -15.49 6.60 25.86
N VAL A 334 -15.36 7.80 25.28
CA VAL A 334 -14.65 8.00 24.00
C VAL A 334 -13.14 8.00 24.28
N GLU A 335 -12.40 7.04 23.71
CA GLU A 335 -10.94 6.97 23.92
C GLU A 335 -10.17 7.98 23.06
N THR A 336 -10.48 8.04 21.76
CA THR A 336 -9.92 9.03 20.83
C THR A 336 -10.76 9.10 19.57
N VAL A 337 -10.81 10.27 18.94
CA VAL A 337 -11.32 10.43 17.57
C VAL A 337 -10.13 10.73 16.68
N LYS A 338 -9.95 9.97 15.60
CA LYS A 338 -8.89 10.20 14.62
C LYS A 338 -9.48 10.71 13.31
N LEU A 339 -8.88 11.76 12.77
CA LEU A 339 -9.37 12.49 11.61
C LEU A 339 -8.29 12.56 10.54
N ALA A 340 -8.66 12.22 9.30
CA ALA A 340 -7.78 12.32 8.15
C ALA A 340 -8.04 13.64 7.41
N ILE A 341 -7.08 14.57 7.48
CA ILE A 341 -7.19 15.93 6.95
C ILE A 341 -6.24 16.10 5.77
N LEU A 342 -6.73 16.64 4.65
CA LEU A 342 -5.87 16.97 3.51
C LEU A 342 -5.00 18.20 3.86
N PRO A 343 -3.70 18.20 3.52
CA PRO A 343 -2.86 19.38 3.73
C PRO A 343 -3.19 20.55 2.79
N THR A 344 -4.03 20.33 1.79
CA THR A 344 -4.54 21.34 0.85
C THR A 344 -5.88 21.94 1.28
N GLN A 345 -6.35 21.69 2.50
CA GLN A 345 -7.53 22.36 3.04
C GLN A 345 -7.30 23.88 3.10
N GLU A 346 -8.30 24.67 2.72
CA GLU A 346 -8.17 26.13 2.55
C GLU A 346 -7.77 26.84 3.85
N ASP A 347 -8.21 26.31 5.00
CA ASP A 347 -7.91 26.83 6.33
C ASP A 347 -6.54 26.42 6.89
N LEU A 348 -5.71 25.71 6.09
CA LEU A 348 -4.34 25.37 6.43
C LEU A 348 -3.35 26.20 5.60
N SER A 349 -2.49 26.95 6.28
CA SER A 349 -1.49 27.81 5.63
C SER A 349 -0.10 27.17 5.65
N PHE A 350 0.20 26.30 4.68
CA PHE A 350 1.55 25.75 4.51
C PHE A 350 2.48 26.70 3.74
N GLY A 351 3.67 26.92 4.28
CA GLY A 351 4.72 27.73 3.67
C GLY A 351 5.45 27.06 2.50
N GLN A 352 6.61 27.63 2.15
CA GLN A 352 7.45 27.11 1.08
C GLN A 352 8.05 25.74 1.43
N GLN A 353 8.39 24.98 0.38
CA GLN A 353 9.07 23.70 0.50
C GLN A 353 10.52 23.90 0.93
N ILE A 354 10.96 23.10 1.90
CA ILE A 354 12.33 23.02 2.40
C ILE A 354 12.86 21.61 2.11
N VAL A 355 14.02 21.49 1.49
CA VAL A 355 14.70 20.19 1.30
C VAL A 355 15.49 19.87 2.58
N LEU A 356 15.35 18.65 3.12
CA LEU A 356 15.89 18.25 4.42
C LEU A 356 17.25 17.53 4.34
#